data_AF-A0A349Q070-F1
#
_entry.id   AF-A0A349Q070-F1
#
_cell.length_a   1.000
_cell.length_b   1.000
_cell.length_c   1.000
_cell.angle_alpha   90.00
_cell.angle_beta   90.00
_cell.angle_gamma   90.00
#
_symmetry.space_group_name_H-M   'P 1'
#
loop_
_entity.id
_entity.type
_entity.pdbx_description
1 polymer ?
#
loop_
_entity_poly.entity_id
_entity_poly.type
_entity_poly.pdbx_seq_one_letter_code
_entity_poly.pdbx_strand_id
1 'polypeptide(L)'
;MANFYTADKITAKAEGGYQANTKDKGNFYNGVLIGTNHGITPAVYKEYYGKVPTVAEMKALPATEAQKIRKKLYWHKIKGDLVSNQSIANI
;
A
#
# COMPACT_ATOMS: atom_id res chain seq x y z
N MET A 1 -23.20 -3.62 -2.38
CA MET A 1 -21.83 -4.15 -2.34
C MET A 1 -20.88 -3.03 -1.98
N ALA A 2 -19.85 -3.33 -1.21
CA ALA A 2 -18.93 -2.35 -0.66
C ALA A 2 -18.07 -1.71 -1.77
N ASN A 3 -17.67 -0.47 -1.54
CA ASN A 3 -16.92 0.36 -2.46
C ASN A 3 -15.47 0.51 -1.99
N PHE A 4 -14.55 0.08 -2.85
CA PHE A 4 -13.12 0.20 -2.60
C PHE A 4 -12.66 1.63 -2.33
N TYR A 5 -13.13 2.63 -3.09
CA TYR A 5 -12.69 4.02 -2.92
C TYR A 5 -13.10 4.62 -1.58
N THR A 6 -14.22 4.16 -1.01
CA THR A 6 -14.64 4.54 0.35
C THR A 6 -13.67 3.99 1.40
N ALA A 7 -13.30 2.70 1.31
CA ALA A 7 -12.34 2.06 2.21
C ALA A 7 -10.91 2.62 2.03
N ASP A 8 -10.49 2.82 0.78
CA ASP A 8 -9.18 3.37 0.44
C ASP A 8 -9.02 4.81 0.92
N LYS A 9 -10.08 5.64 0.88
CA LYS A 9 -10.03 6.99 1.44
C LYS A 9 -9.76 7.01 2.95
N ILE A 10 -10.24 6.03 3.69
CA ILE A 10 -9.97 5.91 5.14
C ILE A 10 -8.49 5.56 5.34
N THR A 11 -8.01 4.55 4.60
CA THR A 11 -6.63 4.09 4.66
C THR A 11 -5.65 5.18 4.21
N ALA A 12 -5.85 5.75 3.01
CA ALA A 12 -5.02 6.78 2.42
C ALA A 12 -4.96 8.10 3.22
N LYS A 13 -5.95 8.38 4.08
CA LYS A 13 -5.88 9.52 5.01
C LYS A 13 -4.84 9.30 6.12
N ALA A 14 -4.61 8.05 6.48
CA ALA A 14 -3.56 7.65 7.43
C ALA A 14 -2.20 7.47 6.73
N GLU A 15 -2.20 7.17 5.43
CA GLU A 15 -0.97 6.89 4.68
C GLU A 15 -0.34 8.19 4.15
N GLY A 16 0.63 8.70 4.90
CA GLY A 16 1.42 9.88 4.55
C GLY A 16 2.30 9.71 3.30
N GLY A 17 3.20 10.68 3.09
CA GLY A 17 4.21 10.62 2.04
C GLY A 17 5.39 9.71 2.39
N TYR A 18 6.48 9.86 1.63
CA TYR A 18 7.68 9.05 1.82
C TYR A 18 8.27 9.21 3.24
N GLN A 19 8.67 8.09 3.83
CA GLN A 19 9.45 8.06 5.06
C GLN A 19 10.52 6.96 5.00
N ALA A 20 11.59 7.12 5.77
CA ALA A 20 12.66 6.13 5.92
C ALA A 20 13.15 6.04 7.38
N ASN A 21 12.22 5.87 8.31
CA ASN A 21 12.53 5.67 9.71
C ASN A 21 13.30 4.36 9.92
N THR A 22 14.52 4.43 10.43
CA THR A 22 15.38 3.26 10.67
C THR A 22 14.86 2.32 11.77
N LYS A 23 13.95 2.80 12.63
CA LYS A 23 13.29 1.97 13.65
C LYS A 23 12.12 1.17 13.08
N ASP A 24 11.61 1.55 11.91
CA ASP A 24 10.52 0.88 11.23
C ASP A 24 11.09 -0.14 10.23
N LYS A 25 10.90 -1.42 10.56
CA LYS A 25 11.37 -2.54 9.74
C LYS A 25 10.69 -2.59 8.37
N GLY A 26 9.51 -1.99 8.21
CA GLY A 26 8.80 -1.90 6.93
C GLY A 26 9.55 -1.09 5.87
N ASN A 27 10.50 -0.25 6.27
CA ASN A 27 11.34 0.51 5.33
C ASN A 27 12.51 -0.27 4.74
N PHE A 28 12.76 -1.47 5.25
CA PHE A 28 13.91 -2.28 4.84
C PHE A 28 13.50 -3.40 3.89
N TYR A 29 14.38 -3.71 2.96
CA TYR A 29 14.35 -4.95 2.20
C TYR A 29 15.74 -5.58 2.21
N ASN A 30 15.85 -6.81 2.71
CA ASN A 30 17.12 -7.53 2.83
C ASN A 30 18.24 -6.69 3.50
N GLY A 31 17.90 -5.93 4.54
CA GLY A 31 18.85 -5.08 5.27
C GLY A 31 19.14 -3.72 4.65
N VAL A 32 18.61 -3.42 3.45
CA VAL A 32 18.76 -2.11 2.79
C VAL A 32 17.59 -1.21 3.14
N LEU A 33 17.86 -0.01 3.65
CA LEU A 33 16.86 1.02 3.93
C LEU A 33 16.41 1.67 2.61
N ILE A 34 15.22 1.31 2.14
CA ILE A 34 14.62 1.84 0.90
C ILE A 34 13.54 2.89 1.22
N GLY A 35 12.87 2.74 2.37
CA GLY A 35 11.75 3.58 2.78
C GLY A 35 10.39 3.03 2.36
N THR A 36 9.34 3.68 2.84
CA THR A 36 7.94 3.44 2.51
C THR A 36 7.35 4.73 1.96
N ASN A 37 6.36 4.63 1.08
CA ASN A 37 5.62 5.80 0.59
C ASN A 37 4.16 5.42 0.36
N HIS A 38 3.23 6.29 0.78
CA HIS A 38 1.80 6.01 0.70
C HIS A 38 1.44 4.63 1.26
N GLY A 39 2.08 4.26 2.39
CA GLY A 39 1.95 2.95 3.06
C GLY A 39 2.50 1.74 2.32
N ILE A 40 3.08 1.92 1.13
CA ILE A 40 3.67 0.84 0.36
C ILE A 40 5.10 0.58 0.84
N THR A 41 5.35 -0.63 1.32
CA THR A 41 6.68 -1.12 1.70
C THR A 41 7.45 -1.63 0.46
N PRO A 42 8.79 -1.74 0.53
CA PRO A 42 9.58 -2.34 -0.55
C PRO A 42 9.17 -3.79 -0.86
N ALA A 43 8.74 -4.54 0.16
CA ALA A 43 8.27 -5.91 -0.01
C ALA A 43 6.94 -5.96 -0.79
N VAL A 44 6.00 -5.07 -0.47
CA VAL A 44 4.72 -4.94 -1.17
C VAL A 44 4.93 -4.47 -2.61
N TYR A 45 5.82 -3.48 -2.81
CA TYR A 45 6.21 -3.04 -4.15
C TYR A 45 6.74 -4.22 -4.99
N LYS A 46 7.62 -5.05 -4.41
CA LYS A 46 8.13 -6.25 -5.07
C LYS A 46 7.03 -7.27 -5.38
N GLU A 47 6.11 -7.52 -4.45
CA GLU A 47 4.98 -8.43 -4.70
C GLU A 47 4.15 -7.98 -5.91
N TYR A 48 3.93 -6.66 -6.05
CA TYR A 48 3.13 -6.11 -7.13
C TYR A 48 3.87 -6.04 -8.48
N TYR A 49 5.09 -5.48 -8.50
CA TYR A 49 5.86 -5.20 -9.72
C TYR A 49 6.86 -6.31 -10.10
N GLY A 50 7.07 -7.31 -9.23
CA GLY A 50 8.04 -8.38 -9.43
C GLY A 50 9.51 -7.97 -9.26
N LYS A 51 9.78 -6.72 -8.84
CA LYS A 51 11.13 -6.18 -8.65
C LYS A 51 11.26 -5.39 -7.35
N VAL A 52 12.46 -5.42 -6.74
CA VAL A 52 12.76 -4.59 -5.56
C VAL A 52 12.91 -3.14 -6.01
N PRO A 53 12.20 -2.18 -5.38
CA PRO A 53 12.33 -0.77 -5.74
C PRO A 53 13.66 -0.20 -5.23
N THR A 54 14.18 0.79 -5.96
CA THR A 54 15.19 1.72 -5.44
C THR A 54 14.53 2.78 -4.53
N VAL A 55 15.33 3.50 -3.75
CA VAL A 55 14.86 4.67 -2.97
C VAL A 55 14.20 5.71 -3.87
N ALA A 56 14.76 5.95 -5.05
CA ALA A 56 14.22 6.92 -6.00
C ALA A 56 12.85 6.48 -6.53
N GLU A 57 12.69 5.21 -6.91
CA GLU A 57 11.40 4.66 -7.33
C GLU A 57 10.36 4.70 -6.21
N MET A 58 10.77 4.44 -4.96
CA MET A 58 9.86 4.51 -3.81
C MET A 58 9.39 5.95 -3.55
N LYS A 59 10.29 6.93 -3.62
CA LYS A 59 9.95 8.36 -3.49
C LYS A 59 9.05 8.85 -4.63
N ALA A 60 9.28 8.34 -5.85
CA ALA A 60 8.52 8.72 -7.03
C ALA A 60 7.18 7.97 -7.17
N LEU A 61 6.86 7.04 -6.26
CA LEU A 61 5.62 6.27 -6.31
C LEU A 61 4.40 7.19 -6.23
N PRO A 62 3.56 7.27 -7.28
CA PRO A 62 2.37 8.12 -7.24
C PRO A 62 1.31 7.53 -6.31
N ALA A 63 0.54 8.39 -5.63
CA ALA A 63 -0.58 7.96 -4.80
C ALA A 63 -1.62 7.13 -5.58
N THR A 64 -1.80 7.38 -6.88
CA THR A 64 -2.70 6.61 -7.75
C THR A 64 -2.20 5.19 -8.01
N GLU A 65 -0.88 4.98 -8.10
CA GLU A 65 -0.30 3.64 -8.20
C GLU A 65 -0.40 2.91 -6.85
N ALA A 66 -0.11 3.60 -5.74
CA ALA A 66 -0.32 3.04 -4.40
C ALA A 66 -1.77 2.56 -4.19
N GLN A 67 -2.76 3.32 -4.65
CA GLN A 67 -4.17 2.90 -4.63
C GLN A 67 -4.42 1.63 -5.46
N LYS A 68 -3.82 1.51 -6.66
CA LYS A 68 -3.94 0.28 -7.48
C LYS A 68 -3.31 -0.93 -6.79
N ILE A 69 -2.15 -0.74 -6.16
CA ILE A 69 -1.47 -1.78 -5.37
C ILE A 69 -2.39 -2.23 -4.24
N ARG A 70 -2.96 -1.30 -3.46
CA ARG A 70 -3.87 -1.64 -2.35
C ARG A 70 -5.12 -2.37 -2.83
N LYS A 71 -5.69 -1.94 -3.96
CA LYS A 71 -6.85 -2.62 -4.57
C LYS A 71 -6.51 -4.08 -4.93
N LYS A 72 -5.38 -4.28 -5.61
CA LYS A 72 -5.01 -5.62 -6.10
C LYS A 72 -4.60 -6.55 -4.97
N LEU A 73 -3.80 -6.07 -4.02
CA LEU A 73 -3.17 -6.92 -3.01
C LEU A 73 -3.98 -7.09 -1.72
N TYR A 74 -4.91 -6.18 -1.41
CA TYR A 74 -5.74 -6.29 -0.20
C TYR A 74 -7.21 -6.48 -0.54
N TRP A 75 -7.80 -5.55 -1.31
CA TRP A 75 -9.24 -5.57 -1.60
C TRP A 75 -9.69 -6.79 -2.40
N HIS A 76 -9.01 -7.10 -3.51
CA HIS A 76 -9.36 -8.26 -4.32
C HIS A 76 -9.08 -9.59 -3.60
N LYS A 77 -8.06 -9.65 -2.72
CA LYS A 77 -7.76 -10.88 -1.95
C LYS A 77 -8.91 -11.26 -1.02
N ILE A 78 -9.60 -10.29 -0.43
CA ILE A 78 -10.77 -10.53 0.43
C ILE A 78 -12.10 -10.57 -0.35
N LYS A 79 -12.05 -10.49 -1.70
CA LYS A 79 -13.23 -10.31 -2.55
C LYS A 79 -14.12 -9.16 -2.05
N GLY A 80 -13.51 -8.02 -1.70
CA GLY A 80 -14.19 -6.90 -1.06
C GLY A 80 -15.41 -6.39 -1.84
N ASP A 81 -15.35 -6.50 -3.18
CA ASP A 81 -16.48 -6.16 -4.05
C ASP A 81 -17.73 -7.00 -3.77
N LEU A 82 -17.61 -8.19 -3.19
CA LEU A 82 -18.74 -9.08 -2.85
C LEU A 82 -19.27 -8.84 -1.43
N VAL A 83 -18.62 -8.00 -0.62
CA VAL A 83 -19.05 -7.73 0.74
C VAL A 83 -20.26 -6.79 0.69
N SER A 84 -21.40 -7.24 1.24
CA SER A 84 -22.64 -6.46 1.19
C SER A 84 -22.65 -5.25 2.14
N ASN A 85 -21.86 -5.32 3.22
CA ASN A 85 -21.81 -4.30 4.27
C ASN A 85 -20.50 -3.49 4.19
N GLN A 86 -20.61 -2.19 3.90
CA GLN A 86 -19.46 -1.29 3.78
C GLN A 86 -18.65 -1.18 5.07
N SER A 87 -19.29 -1.15 6.24
CA SER A 87 -18.60 -1.00 7.52
C SER A 87 -17.75 -2.24 7.83
N ILE A 88 -18.22 -3.43 7.47
CA ILE A 88 -17.44 -4.68 7.59
C ILE A 88 -16.27 -4.67 6.60
N ALA A 89 -16.46 -4.14 5.39
CA ALA A 89 -15.40 -4.08 4.39
C ALA A 89 -14.31 -3.03 4.69
N ASN A 90 -14.55 -2.11 5.62
CA ASN A 90 -13.62 -1.03 5.98
C ASN A 90 -12.62 -1.41 7.09
N ILE A 91 -12.85 -2.52 7.81
CA ILE A 91 -12.06 -3.00 8.96
C ILE A 91 -11.16 -4.13 8.49
#